data_AF-A0A1I4KYE7-F1
#
_entry.id   AF-A0A1I4KYE7-F1
#
_cell.length_a   1.000
_cell.length_b   1.000
_cell.length_c   1.000
_cell.angle_alpha   90.00
_cell.angle_beta   90.00
_cell.angle_gamma   90.00
#
_symmetry.space_group_name_H-M   'P 1'
#
loop_
_entity.id
_entity.type
_entity.pdbx_description
1 polymer ?
#
loop_
_entity_poly.entity_id
_entity_poly.type
_entity_poly.pdbx_seq_one_letter_code
_entity_poly.pdbx_strand_id
1 'polypeptide(L)' 'MKSIPEKPNNGQVNFDDMINDLIKNFLEKLLKSELTEFLNYDKYEVTGKNSGNNRNGNYSRNFQTKYGVIENL' A
#
# COMPACT_ATOMS: atom_id res chain seq x y z
N MET A 1 3.09 38.87 9.36
CA MET A 1 1.73 38.34 9.06
C MET A 1 1.66 36.93 9.61
N LYS A 2 0.81 36.67 10.61
CA LYS A 2 0.55 35.29 11.05
C LYS A 2 -0.31 34.64 9.96
N SER A 3 0.16 33.53 9.41
CA SER A 3 -0.60 32.68 8.50
C SER A 3 -1.93 32.32 9.18
N ILE A 4 -3.03 32.57 8.47
CA ILE A 4 -4.37 32.18 8.91
C ILE A 4 -4.36 30.66 9.05
N PRO A 5 -4.79 30.07 10.18
CA PRO A 5 -4.88 28.62 10.29
C PRO A 5 -5.87 28.12 9.23
N GLU A 6 -5.43 27.19 8.39
CA GLU A 6 -6.31 26.53 7.42
C GLU A 6 -7.47 25.89 8.19
N LYS A 7 -8.70 26.26 7.82
CA LYS A 7 -9.89 25.67 8.43
C LYS A 7 -9.89 24.17 8.14
N PRO A 8 -10.22 23.31 9.11
CA PRO A 8 -10.37 21.88 8.84
C PRO A 8 -11.39 21.69 7.73
N ASN A 9 -11.00 20.97 6.68
CA ASN A 9 -11.82 20.75 5.51
C ASN A 9 -12.93 19.76 5.89
N ASN A 10 -14.13 20.29 6.17
CA ASN A 10 -15.29 19.54 6.61
C ASN A 10 -15.78 18.59 5.50
N GLY A 11 -15.26 17.36 5.46
CA GLY A 11 -15.82 16.24 4.68
C GLY A 11 -15.66 16.31 3.16
N GLN A 12 -14.86 17.24 2.62
CA GLN A 12 -14.48 17.21 1.20
C GLN A 12 -13.28 16.28 1.01
N VAL A 13 -13.44 15.25 0.18
CA VAL A 13 -12.34 14.39 -0.27
C VAL A 13 -11.36 15.26 -1.07
N ASN A 14 -10.13 15.36 -0.59
CA ASN A 14 -9.07 16.03 -1.33
C ASN A 14 -8.63 15.13 -2.50
N PHE A 15 -8.49 15.71 -3.69
CA PHE A 15 -8.04 14.98 -4.88
C PHE A 15 -6.65 14.35 -4.70
N ASP A 16 -5.76 15.02 -3.97
CA ASP A 16 -4.41 14.50 -3.70
C ASP A 16 -4.46 13.26 -2.79
N ASP A 17 -5.33 13.25 -1.78
CA ASP A 17 -5.55 12.09 -0.91
C ASP A 17 -6.09 10.91 -1.73
N MET A 18 -7.03 11.18 -2.65
CA MET A 18 -7.58 10.17 -3.54
C MET A 18 -6.52 9.56 -4.48
N ILE A 19 -5.59 10.38 -5.00
CA ILE A 19 -4.45 9.89 -5.78
C ILE A 19 -3.53 9.02 -4.91
N ASN A 20 -3.19 9.48 -3.71
CA ASN A 20 -2.32 8.73 -2.81
C ASN A 20 -2.92 7.37 -2.44
N ASP A 21 -4.22 7.31 -2.16
CA ASP A 21 -4.94 6.05 -1.90
C ASP A 21 -4.96 5.13 -3.14
N LEU A 22 -5.14 5.68 -4.34
CA LEU A 22 -5.08 4.91 -5.57
C LEU A 22 -3.69 4.27 -5.75
N ILE A 23 -2.62 5.05 -5.56
CA ILE A 23 -1.25 4.57 -5.69
C ILE A 23 -0.94 3.53 -4.61
N LYS A 24 -1.37 3.78 -3.36
CA LYS A 24 -1.23 2.83 -2.26
C LYS A 24 -1.84 1.48 -2.60
N ASN A 25 -3.11 1.48 -3.02
CA ASN A 25 -3.83 0.27 -3.40
C ASN A 25 -3.18 -0.44 -4.60
N PHE A 26 -2.67 0.31 -5.56
CA PHE A 26 -1.95 -0.24 -6.70
C PHE A 26 -0.66 -0.94 -6.27
N LEU A 27 0.17 -0.28 -5.45
CA LEU A 27 1.43 -0.85 -4.95
C LEU A 27 1.18 -2.10 -4.10
N GLU A 28 0.18 -2.10 -3.22
CA GLU A 28 -0.15 -3.30 -2.45
C GLU A 28 -0.52 -4.49 -3.35
N LYS A 29 -1.34 -4.24 -4.37
CA LYS A 29 -1.76 -5.30 -5.32
C LYS A 29 -0.59 -5.82 -6.13
N LEU A 30 0.25 -4.91 -6.63
CA LEU A 30 1.44 -5.24 -7.39
C LEU A 30 2.40 -6.09 -6.56
N LEU A 31 2.76 -5.66 -5.35
CA LEU A 31 3.65 -6.41 -4.46
C LEU A 31 3.08 -7.78 -4.06
N LYS A 32 1.76 -7.88 -3.83
CA LYS A 32 1.09 -9.16 -3.56
C LYS A 32 1.18 -10.11 -4.76
N SER A 33 1.02 -9.57 -5.98
CA SER A 33 1.13 -10.32 -7.24
C SER A 33 2.57 -10.79 -7.48
N GLU A 34 3.56 -9.92 -7.29
CA GLU A 34 4.98 -10.29 -7.39
C GLU A 34 5.36 -11.39 -6.40
N LEU A 35 4.83 -11.32 -5.17
CA LEU A 35 5.03 -12.38 -4.17
C LEU A 35 4.38 -13.71 -4.59
N THR A 36 3.21 -13.68 -5.24
CA THR A 36 2.61 -14.89 -5.84
C THR A 36 3.50 -15.46 -6.92
N GLU A 37 3.96 -14.65 -7.86
CA GLU A 37 4.82 -15.09 -8.96
C GLU A 37 6.13 -15.67 -8.43
N PHE A 38 6.77 -14.99 -7.47
CA PHE A 38 8.03 -15.43 -6.87
C PHE A 38 7.90 -16.76 -6.14
N LEU A 39 6.81 -16.95 -5.39
CA LEU A 39 6.57 -18.20 -4.66
C LEU A 39 5.97 -19.30 -5.53
N ASN A 40 5.40 -18.93 -6.68
CA ASN A 40 4.67 -19.81 -7.60
C ASN A 40 3.46 -20.51 -6.96
N TYR A 41 2.83 -19.85 -5.98
CA TYR A 41 1.57 -20.28 -5.38
C TYR A 41 0.81 -19.13 -4.72
N ASP A 42 -0.51 -19.19 -4.75
CA ASP A 42 -1.40 -18.19 -4.16
C ASP A 42 -1.56 -18.33 -2.65
N LYS A 43 -2.05 -17.28 -1.99
CA LYS A 43 -2.27 -17.31 -0.54
C LYS A 43 -3.26 -18.45 -0.19
N TYR A 44 -2.79 -19.37 0.65
CA TYR A 44 -3.50 -20.59 1.09
C TYR A 44 -3.64 -21.71 0.05
N GLU A 45 -2.96 -21.59 -1.09
CA GLU A 45 -2.95 -22.67 -2.07
C GLU A 45 -2.20 -23.91 -1.54
N VAL A 46 -2.73 -25.10 -1.83
CA VAL A 46 -2.19 -26.38 -1.33
C VAL A 46 -0.80 -26.66 -1.90
N THR A 47 -0.54 -26.19 -3.12
CA THR A 47 0.76 -26.29 -3.82
C THR A 47 1.89 -25.62 -3.06
N GLY A 48 1.58 -24.61 -2.22
CA GLY A 48 2.55 -23.95 -1.34
C GLY A 48 2.97 -24.76 -0.12
N LYS A 49 2.30 -25.87 0.22
CA LYS A 49 2.70 -26.71 1.35
C LYS A 49 3.98 -27.47 1.02
N ASN A 50 4.92 -27.50 1.98
CA ASN A 50 6.22 -28.15 1.83
C ASN A 50 7.09 -27.60 0.67
N SER A 51 6.83 -26.38 0.20
CA SER A 51 7.63 -25.70 -0.84
C SER A 51 8.99 -25.18 -0.34
N GLY A 52 9.24 -25.20 0.97
CA GLY A 52 10.43 -24.65 1.62
C GLY A 52 10.32 -23.16 1.99
N ASN A 53 9.50 -22.38 1.28
CA ASN A 53 9.26 -20.97 1.55
C ASN A 53 7.78 -20.71 1.85
N ASN A 54 7.48 -20.08 3.00
CA ASN A 54 6.13 -19.79 3.43
C ASN A 54 5.86 -18.29 3.52
N ARG A 55 4.65 -17.86 3.15
CA ARG A 55 4.17 -16.50 3.40
C ARG A 55 4.02 -16.27 4.91
N ASN A 56 4.80 -15.33 5.46
CA ASN A 56 4.87 -15.07 6.90
C ASN A 56 4.41 -13.66 7.28
N GLY A 57 3.17 -13.32 6.94
CA GLY A 57 2.57 -12.04 7.28
C GLY A 57 2.99 -10.88 6.35
N ASN A 58 2.90 -9.66 6.88
CA ASN A 58 3.27 -8.42 6.21
C ASN A 58 3.93 -7.46 7.22
N TYR A 59 4.47 -6.37 6.72
CA TYR A 59 5.02 -5.29 7.53
C TYR A 59 4.73 -3.98 6.82
N SER A 60 4.53 -2.91 7.60
CA SER A 60 4.25 -1.59 7.06
C SER A 60 5.53 -0.83 6.74
N ARG A 61 5.51 -0.05 5.65
CA ARG A 61 6.55 0.89 5.24
C ARG A 61 5.94 2.19 4.75
N ASN A 62 6.70 3.26 4.95
CA ASN A 62 6.40 4.55 4.34
C ASN A 62 7.22 4.72 3.07
N PHE A 63 6.60 5.21 2.00
CA PHE A 63 7.25 5.42 0.71
C PHE A 63 7.21 6.89 0.32
N GLN A 64 8.38 7.46 0.03
CA GLN A 64 8.46 8.78 -0.58
C GLN A 64 8.20 8.64 -2.09
N THR A 65 7.16 9.29 -2.59
CA THR A 65 6.85 9.34 -4.01
C THR A 65 6.84 10.79 -4.50
N LYS A 66 6.74 10.99 -5.82
CA LYS A 66 6.57 12.33 -6.40
C LYS A 66 5.22 12.98 -6.07
N TYR A 67 4.25 12.20 -5.57
CA TYR A 67 2.90 12.66 -5.22
C TYR A 67 2.70 12.86 -3.70
N GLY A 68 3.75 12.63 -2.91
CA GLY A 68 3.71 12.70 -1.46
C GLY A 68 4.22 11.44 -0.78
N VAL A 69 4.12 11.44 0.55
CA VAL A 69 4.43 10.28 1.39
C VAL A 69 3.22 9.34 1.36
N ILE A 70 3.43 8.08 0.99
CA ILE A 70 2.46 7.02 1.23
C ILE A 70 2.78 6.41 2.57
N GLU A 71 1.88 6.59 3.54
CA GLU A 71 2.04 6.07 4.88
C GLU A 71 1.40 4.68 5.02
N ASN A 72 2.04 3.84 5.84
CA ASN A 72 1.51 2.54 6.26
C ASN A 72 1.12 1.63 5.08
N LEU A 73 1.95 1.55 4.03
CA LEU A 73 1.84 0.53 2.96
C LEU A 73 2.35 -0.82 3.48
#